data_AF-A0A350CLG8-F1
#
_entry.id   AF-A0A350CLG8-F1
#
_cell.length_a   1.000
_cell.length_b   1.000
_cell.length_c   1.000
_cell.angle_alpha   90.00
_cell.angle_beta   90.00
_cell.angle_gamma   90.00
#
_symmetry.space_group_name_H-M   'P 1'
#
loop_
_entity.id
_entity.type
_entity.pdbx_description
1 polymer ?
#
loop_
_entity_poly.entity_id
_entity_poly.type
_entity_poly.pdbx_seq_one_letter_code
_entity_poly.pdbx_strand_id
1 'polypeptide(L)'
;GKLDMEIVEIRDLPMYNQDDDTETPPPAFTTFREQIRAADGVLFITPEYNRSVPGALKNAIDVGSRPYGKAAWTNKPCAIVSQS
;
A
#
# COMPACT_ATOMS: atom_id res chain seq x y z
N GLY A 1 22.01 13.18 -1.66
CA GLY A 1 21.27 12.18 -0.87
C GLY A 1 21.09 10.94 -1.73
N LYS A 2 21.29 9.75 -1.16
CA LYS A 2 21.05 8.48 -1.86
C LYS A 2 19.70 7.95 -1.38
N LEU A 3 18.86 7.52 -2.31
CA LEU A 3 17.65 6.76 -1.98
C LEU A 3 18.04 5.27 -1.95
N ASP A 4 17.63 4.59 -0.89
CA ASP A 4 17.60 3.14 -0.84
C ASP A 4 16.14 2.72 -1.06
N MET A 5 15.91 1.84 -2.03
CA MET A 5 14.56 1.57 -2.54
C MET A 5 14.30 0.08 -2.60
N GLU A 6 13.18 -0.33 -2.03
CA GLU A 6 12.67 -1.68 -2.07
C GLU A 6 11.29 -1.70 -2.73
N ILE A 7 11.00 -2.76 -3.49
CA ILE A 7 9.67 -2.99 -4.05
C ILE A 7 8.81 -3.64 -2.97
N VAL A 8 7.68 -2.99 -2.67
CA VAL A 8 6.63 -3.56 -1.83
C VAL A 8 5.66 -4.32 -2.74
N GLU A 9 5.66 -5.64 -2.64
CA GLU A 9 4.83 -6.49 -3.50
C GLU A 9 3.35 -6.39 -3.15
N ILE A 10 2.52 -6.17 -4.17
CA ILE A 10 1.05 -6.05 -4.03
C ILE A 10 0.28 -7.10 -4.84
N ARG A 11 0.97 -7.92 -5.65
CA ARG A 11 0.34 -8.93 -6.53
C ARG A 11 -0.50 -9.92 -5.75
N ASP A 12 0.04 -10.42 -4.65
CA ASP A 12 -0.53 -11.51 -3.87
C ASP A 12 -1.34 -10.98 -2.66
N LEU A 13 -1.64 -9.68 -2.65
CA LEU A 13 -2.44 -9.04 -1.61
C LEU A 13 -3.93 -9.41 -1.80
N PRO A 14 -4.58 -10.08 -0.83
CA PRO A 14 -6.00 -10.38 -0.91
C PRO A 14 -6.83 -9.10 -1.15
N MET A 15 -7.98 -9.24 -1.81
CA MET A 15 -8.91 -8.14 -1.95
C MET A 15 -9.34 -7.67 -0.56
N TYR A 16 -9.27 -6.37 -0.31
CA TYR A 16 -9.65 -5.79 0.96
C TYR A 16 -11.12 -6.07 1.26
N ASN A 17 -11.37 -6.67 2.41
CA ASN A 17 -12.68 -6.74 3.06
C ASN A 17 -12.51 -6.19 4.48
N GLN A 18 -13.44 -5.34 4.91
CA GLN A 18 -13.41 -4.78 6.26
C GLN A 18 -13.59 -5.86 7.34
N ASP A 19 -14.26 -6.97 7.02
CA ASP A 19 -14.43 -8.09 7.96
C ASP A 19 -13.07 -8.76 8.31
N ASP A 20 -12.04 -8.56 7.48
CA ASP A 20 -10.69 -9.09 7.71
C ASP A 20 -9.85 -8.21 8.65
N ASP A 21 -10.30 -7.00 9.00
CA ASP A 21 -9.63 -6.11 9.96
C ASP A 21 -9.89 -6.52 11.41
N THR A 22 -9.56 -7.77 11.73
CA THR A 22 -9.66 -8.36 13.08
C THR A 22 -8.32 -8.30 13.82
N GLU A 23 -8.24 -8.90 15.00
CA GLU A 23 -6.96 -9.08 15.72
C GLU A 23 -5.97 -9.97 14.96
N THR A 24 -6.47 -10.81 14.05
CA THR A 24 -5.69 -11.73 13.23
C THR A 24 -6.03 -11.55 11.75
N PRO A 25 -5.59 -10.44 11.12
CA PRO A 25 -5.84 -10.20 9.70
C PRO A 25 -5.05 -11.18 8.82
N PRO A 26 -5.36 -11.26 7.51
CA PRO A 26 -4.56 -12.01 6.55
C PRO A 26 -3.06 -11.68 6.69
N PRO A 27 -2.15 -12.68 6.73
CA PRO A 27 -0.72 -12.43 6.92
C PRO A 27 -0.14 -11.44 5.91
N ALA A 28 -0.62 -11.47 4.66
CA ALA A 28 -0.23 -10.53 3.62
C ALA A 28 -0.52 -9.06 3.98
N PHE A 29 -1.63 -8.79 4.70
CA PHE A 29 -1.94 -7.42 5.15
C PHE A 29 -0.93 -6.97 6.20
N THR A 30 -0.59 -7.84 7.15
CA THR A 30 0.39 -7.53 8.19
C THR A 30 1.76 -7.25 7.59
N THR A 31 2.28 -8.15 6.76
CA THR A 31 3.57 -7.98 6.07
C THR A 31 3.61 -6.69 5.26
N PHE A 32 2.59 -6.45 4.44
CA PHE A 32 2.49 -5.23 3.63
C PHE A 32 2.50 -3.96 4.49
N ARG A 33 1.66 -3.91 5.53
CA ARG A 33 1.57 -2.75 6.43
C ARG A 33 2.89 -2.51 7.18
N GLU A 34 3.60 -3.56 7.57
CA GLU A 34 4.90 -3.47 8.25
C GLU A 34 5.99 -2.92 7.35
N GLN A 35 6.07 -3.38 6.09
CA GLN A 35 7.02 -2.83 5.12
C GLN A 35 6.80 -1.33 4.90
N ILE A 36 5.55 -0.90 4.74
CA ILE A 36 5.21 0.53 4.60
C ILE A 36 5.55 1.33 5.86
N ARG A 37 5.31 0.78 7.06
CA ARG A 37 5.65 1.45 8.32
C ARG A 37 7.16 1.58 8.52
N ALA A 38 7.95 0.63 8.05
CA ALA A 38 9.40 0.65 8.12
C ALA A 38 10.03 1.67 7.16
N ALA A 39 9.39 1.95 6.02
CA ALA A 39 9.90 2.87 5.02
C ALA A 39 9.87 4.34 5.47
N ASP A 40 10.88 5.13 5.10
CA ASP A 40 10.91 6.58 5.38
C ASP A 40 9.96 7.40 4.48
N GLY A 41 9.51 6.83 3.37
CA GLY A 41 8.59 7.44 2.42
C GLY A 41 8.10 6.43 1.37
N VAL A 42 7.09 6.82 0.58
CA VAL A 42 6.47 5.93 -0.41
C VAL A 42 6.50 6.57 -1.79
N LEU A 43 7.03 5.85 -2.78
CA LEU A 43 6.96 6.23 -4.19
C LEU A 43 5.95 5.31 -4.90
N PHE A 44 4.85 5.88 -5.37
CA PHE A 44 3.88 5.16 -6.19
C PHE A 44 4.27 5.27 -7.66
N ILE A 45 4.45 4.12 -8.32
CA ILE A 45 4.68 4.03 -9.76
C ILE A 45 3.50 3.26 -10.35
N THR A 46 2.72 3.89 -11.21
CA THR A 46 1.44 3.33 -11.66
C THR A 46 1.22 3.55 -13.16
N PRO A 47 0.74 2.54 -13.91
CA PRO A 47 0.13 2.79 -15.21
C PRO A 47 -1.25 3.45 -15.04
N GLU A 48 -1.80 3.98 -16.14
CA GLU A 48 -3.19 4.43 -16.20
C GLU A 48 -4.10 3.35 -16.80
N TYR A 49 -5.07 2.86 -16.03
CA TYR A 49 -6.12 1.96 -16.50
C TYR A 49 -7.45 2.71 -16.57
N ASN A 50 -7.98 2.88 -17.78
CA ASN A 50 -9.28 3.53 -18.03
C ASN A 50 -9.43 4.91 -17.34
N ARG A 51 -8.41 5.79 -17.47
CA ARG A 51 -8.37 7.11 -16.83
C ARG A 51 -8.30 7.07 -15.30
N SER A 52 -7.79 5.99 -14.72
CA SER A 52 -7.63 5.82 -13.27
C SER A 52 -6.42 4.95 -12.91
N VAL A 53 -6.22 4.76 -11.61
CA VAL A 53 -5.22 3.82 -11.08
C VAL A 53 -5.68 2.37 -11.23
N PRO A 54 -4.78 1.40 -11.34
CA PRO A 54 -5.13 -0.02 -11.34
C PRO A 54 -5.86 -0.41 -10.05
N GLY A 55 -6.82 -1.34 -10.18
CA GLY A 55 -7.54 -1.88 -9.03
C GLY A 55 -6.62 -2.49 -7.97
N ALA A 56 -5.52 -3.13 -8.37
CA ALA A 56 -4.52 -3.67 -7.46
C ALA A 56 -3.85 -2.58 -6.60
N LEU A 57 -3.51 -1.42 -7.20
CA LEU A 57 -2.95 -0.29 -6.44
C LEU A 57 -3.98 0.29 -5.47
N LYS A 58 -5.23 0.45 -5.90
CA LYS A 58 -6.30 0.91 -5.00
C LYS A 58 -6.52 -0.06 -3.83
N ASN A 59 -6.47 -1.37 -4.10
CA ASN A 59 -6.57 -2.40 -3.07
C ASN A 59 -5.44 -2.29 -2.03
N ALA A 60 -4.20 -2.10 -2.49
CA ALA A 60 -3.06 -1.89 -1.61
C ALA A 60 -3.23 -0.64 -0.73
N ILE A 61 -3.71 0.47 -1.31
CA ILE A 61 -4.03 1.70 -0.56
C ILE A 61 -5.08 1.42 0.53
N ASP A 62 -6.14 0.67 0.20
CA ASP A 62 -7.20 0.34 1.15
C ASP A 62 -6.68 -0.53 2.30
N VAL A 63 -5.93 -1.60 2.01
CA VAL A 63 -5.30 -2.44 3.03
C VAL A 63 -4.39 -1.62 3.95
N GLY A 64 -3.55 -0.75 3.39
CA GLY A 64 -2.64 0.09 4.19
C GLY A 64 -3.35 1.21 4.97
N SER A 65 -4.57 1.59 4.58
CA SER A 65 -5.35 2.63 5.26
C SER A 65 -5.98 2.18 6.57
N ARG A 66 -5.90 0.87 6.84
CA ARG A 66 -6.57 0.20 7.95
C ARG A 66 -5.58 -0.51 8.88
N PRO A 67 -5.97 -0.80 10.14
CA PRO A 67 -7.25 -0.42 10.77
C PRO A 67 -7.34 1.08 11.08
N TYR A 68 -8.55 1.57 11.37
CA TYR A 68 -8.79 2.99 11.64
C TYR A 68 -7.88 3.50 12.77
N GLY A 69 -7.26 4.67 12.56
CA GLY A 69 -6.30 5.26 13.51
C GLY A 69 -4.90 4.61 13.50
N LYS A 70 -4.67 3.55 12.71
CA LYS A 70 -3.37 2.86 12.60
C LYS A 70 -2.92 2.64 11.15
N ALA A 71 -3.35 3.52 10.24
CA ALA A 71 -2.97 3.48 8.83
C ALA A 71 -1.45 3.46 8.69
N ALA A 72 -0.93 2.57 7.85
CA ALA A 72 0.50 2.45 7.57
C ALA A 72 1.04 3.71 6.86
N TRP A 73 0.18 4.43 6.15
CA TRP A 73 0.49 5.65 5.40
C TRP A 73 0.75 6.88 6.26
N THR A 74 0.38 6.86 7.55
CA THR A 74 0.42 8.05 8.41
C THR A 74 1.82 8.65 8.48
N ASN A 75 1.92 9.95 8.18
CA ASN A 75 3.16 10.73 8.18
C ASN A 75 4.25 10.24 7.22
N LYS A 76 3.92 9.43 6.21
CA LYS A 76 4.87 9.03 5.16
C LYS A 76 4.88 10.08 4.05
N PRO A 77 6.00 10.80 3.80
CA PRO A 77 6.16 11.57 2.57
C PRO A 77 5.90 10.67 1.36
N CYS A 78 5.16 11.15 0.38
CA CYS A 78 4.85 10.37 -0.81
C CYS A 78 5.01 11.15 -2.10
N ALA A 79 5.30 10.41 -3.18
CA ALA A 79 5.34 10.92 -4.54
C ALA A 79 4.67 9.92 -5.49
N ILE A 80 4.17 10.42 -6.62
CA ILE A 80 3.49 9.62 -7.64
C ILE A 80 4.16 9.87 -8.98
N VAL A 81 4.49 8.79 -9.67
CA VAL A 81 4.92 8.78 -11.08
C VAL A 81 3.94 7.93 -11.85
N SER A 82 3.41 8.48 -12.94
CA SER A 82 2.44 7.80 -13.79
C SER A 82 2.85 7.87 -15.26
N GLN A 83 2.54 6.83 -16.02
CA GLN A 83 2.67 6.78 -17.48
C GLN A 83 1.45 6.07 -18.07
N SER A 84 0.96 6.57 -19.22
CA SER A 84 -0.12 5.97 -20.02
C SER A 84 0.38 5.33 -21.32
#